data_AF-A0A1Q7IDW0-F1
#
_entry.id   AF-A0A1Q7IDW0-F1
#
_cell.length_a   1.000
_cell.length_b   1.000
_cell.length_c   1.000
_cell.angle_alpha   90.00
_cell.angle_beta   90.00
_cell.angle_gamma   90.00
#
_symmetry.space_group_name_H-M   'P 1'
#
loop_
_entity.id
_entity.type
_entity.pdbx_description
1 polymer ?
#
loop_
_entity_poly.entity_id
_entity_poly.type
_entity_poly.pdbx_seq_one_letter_code
_entity_poly.pdbx_strand_id
1 'polypeptide(L)'
;MPRWLAHLLVILGWLLTPVWAWAASHVGLWLGALVALRLQNPVVMLTIAGFGALVFGFAVLWTWIRFMRRLPHLLSHHMAPRASEEHAAIAAAD
;
A
#
# COMPACT_ATOMS: atom_id res chain seq x y z
N MET A 1 -8.70 18.46 6.53
CA MET A 1 -7.24 18.40 6.33
C MET A 1 -6.88 19.30 5.15
N PRO A 2 -5.75 20.02 5.20
CA PRO A 2 -5.36 20.88 4.08
C PRO A 2 -5.00 20.01 2.85
N ARG A 3 -5.44 20.42 1.65
CA ARG A 3 -5.40 19.60 0.42
C ARG A 3 -4.00 19.06 0.09
N TRP A 4 -2.95 19.85 0.35
CA TRP A 4 -1.55 19.45 0.16
C TRP A 4 -1.13 18.25 1.00
N LEU A 5 -1.64 18.13 2.24
CA LEU A 5 -1.31 17.03 3.14
C LEU A 5 -1.87 15.71 2.60
N ALA A 6 -3.09 15.73 2.06
CA ALA A 6 -3.67 14.57 1.39
C ALA A 6 -2.82 14.11 0.19
N HIS A 7 -2.31 15.04 -0.61
CA HIS A 7 -1.41 14.71 -1.72
C HIS A 7 -0.08 14.14 -1.24
N LEU A 8 0.52 14.72 -0.18
CA LEU A 8 1.75 14.20 0.41
C LEU A 8 1.59 12.77 0.94
N LEU A 9 0.48 12.47 1.64
CA LEU A 9 0.20 11.11 2.10
C LEU A 9 0.05 10.11 0.95
N VAL A 10 -0.61 10.51 -0.15
CA VAL A 10 -0.73 9.65 -1.33
C VAL A 10 0.63 9.43 -1.99
N ILE A 11 1.41 10.49 -2.20
CA ILE A 11 2.76 10.40 -2.80
C ILE A 11 3.66 9.52 -1.94
N LEU A 12 3.71 9.77 -0.63
CA LEU A 12 4.53 9.01 0.30
C LEU A 12 4.06 7.55 0.38
N GLY A 13 2.75 7.32 0.36
CA GLY A 13 2.15 5.99 0.32
C GLY A 13 2.54 5.19 -0.92
N TRP A 14 2.56 5.83 -2.09
CA TRP A 14 3.05 5.22 -3.32
C TRP A 14 4.55 4.97 -3.31
N LEU A 15 5.34 5.91 -2.79
CA LEU A 15 6.80 5.76 -2.68
C LEU A 15 7.21 4.65 -1.72
N LEU A 16 6.39 4.36 -0.69
CA LEU A 16 6.63 3.28 0.27
C LEU A 16 6.29 1.88 -0.28
N THR A 17 5.56 1.82 -1.39
CA THR A 17 5.16 0.56 -2.06
C THR A 17 6.32 -0.40 -2.34
N PRO A 18 7.42 0.02 -2.99
CA PRO A 18 8.57 -0.87 -3.21
C PRO A 18 9.21 -1.37 -1.91
N VAL A 19 9.26 -0.53 -0.87
CA VAL A 19 9.84 -0.91 0.43
C VAL A 19 8.98 -2.00 1.10
N TRP A 20 7.66 -1.83 1.06
CA TRP A 20 6.71 -2.83 1.56
C TRP A 20 6.78 -4.14 0.80
N ALA A 21 6.84 -4.09 -0.53
CA ALA A 21 6.96 -5.28 -1.37
C ALA A 21 8.27 -6.03 -1.09
N TRP A 22 9.37 -5.30 -0.87
CA TRP A 22 10.67 -5.87 -0.55
C TRP A 22 10.68 -6.54 0.83
N ALA A 23 10.15 -5.87 1.86
CA ALA A 23 10.02 -6.42 3.21
C ALA A 23 9.14 -7.68 3.23
N ALA A 24 7.99 -7.65 2.54
CA ALA A 24 7.08 -8.78 2.45
C ALA A 24 7.71 -9.98 1.73
N SER A 25 8.43 -9.72 0.63
CA SER A 25 9.18 -10.76 -0.09
C SER A 25 10.24 -11.41 0.81
N HIS A 26 10.95 -10.62 1.63
CA HIS A 26 11.91 -11.14 2.59
C HIS A 26 11.26 -12.07 3.63
N VAL A 27 10.10 -11.68 4.18
CA VAL A 27 9.36 -12.52 5.13
C VAL A 27 8.92 -13.83 4.48
N GLY A 28 8.40 -13.77 3.24
CA GLY A 28 8.02 -14.96 2.48
C GLY A 28 9.20 -15.88 2.19
N LEU A 29 10.37 -15.31 1.89
CA LEU A 29 11.61 -16.06 1.65
C LEU A 29 12.08 -16.76 2.92
N TRP A 30 12.08 -16.07 4.06
CA TRP A 30 12.42 -16.65 5.37
C TRP A 30 11.47 -17.79 5.76
N LEU A 31 10.16 -17.59 5.62
CA LEU A 31 9.17 -18.64 5.91
C LEU A 31 9.35 -19.84 4.99
N GLY A 32 9.53 -19.61 3.68
CA GLY A 32 9.78 -20.69 2.73
C GLY A 32 11.10 -21.43 2.99
N ALA A 33 12.15 -20.71 3.39
CA ALA A 33 13.42 -21.31 3.80
C ALA A 33 13.29 -22.18 5.05
N LEU A 34 12.54 -21.74 6.07
CA LEU A 34 12.27 -22.52 7.28
C LEU A 34 11.53 -23.83 6.97
N VAL A 35 10.56 -23.79 6.06
CA VAL A 35 9.87 -25.01 5.57
C VAL A 35 10.84 -25.91 4.80
N ALA A 36 11.70 -25.30 3.99
CA ALA A 36 12.66 -26.00 3.14
C ALA A 36 13.79 -26.69 3.92
N LEU A 37 14.10 -26.30 5.17
CA LEU A 37 15.11 -26.96 6.01
C LEU A 37 14.89 -28.47 6.20
N ARG A 38 13.67 -28.96 5.96
CA ARG A 38 13.32 -30.38 6.04
C ARG A 38 13.63 -31.15 4.76
N LEU A 39 14.10 -30.50 3.70
CA LEU A 39 14.31 -31.06 2.38
C LEU A 39 15.79 -31.23 2.09
N GLN A 40 16.14 -32.31 1.39
CA GLN A 40 17.53 -32.62 1.01
C GLN A 40 17.87 -32.13 -0.40
N ASN A 41 16.87 -31.82 -1.23
CA ASN A 41 17.08 -31.39 -2.61
C ASN A 41 17.16 -29.85 -2.69
N PRO A 42 18.33 -29.28 -3.07
CA PRO A 42 18.54 -27.83 -3.07
C PRO A 42 17.65 -27.09 -4.08
N VAL A 43 17.26 -27.72 -5.19
CA VAL A 43 16.36 -27.13 -6.18
C VAL A 43 14.95 -26.99 -5.62
N VAL A 44 14.48 -28.01 -4.89
CA VAL A 44 13.15 -27.97 -4.23
C VAL A 44 13.15 -26.94 -3.09
N MET A 45 14.25 -26.81 -2.36
CA MET A 45 14.39 -25.77 -1.33
C MET A 45 14.29 -24.36 -1.92
N LEU A 46 15.02 -24.10 -3.02
CA LEU A 46 15.02 -22.79 -3.68
C LEU A 46 13.64 -22.44 -4.26
N THR A 47 12.96 -23.42 -4.87
CA THR A 47 11.62 -23.20 -5.43
C THR A 47 10.59 -22.89 -4.35
N ILE A 48 10.62 -23.57 -3.20
CA ILE A 48 9.70 -23.27 -2.08
C ILE A 48 9.98 -21.89 -1.47
N ALA A 49 11.25 -21.56 -1.24
CA ALA A 49 11.64 -20.24 -0.72
C ALA A 49 11.25 -19.10 -1.69
N GLY A 50 11.54 -19.28 -2.98
CA GLY A 50 11.16 -18.34 -4.03
C GLY A 50 9.64 -18.19 -4.17
N PHE A 51 8.89 -19.29 -4.10
CA PHE A 51 7.44 -19.26 -4.14
C PHE A 51 6.85 -18.55 -2.92
N GLY A 52 7.39 -18.80 -1.73
CA GLY A 52 7.03 -18.08 -0.50
C GLY A 52 7.25 -16.57 -0.64
N ALA A 53 8.42 -16.16 -1.13
CA ALA A 53 8.73 -14.76 -1.41
C ALA A 53 7.76 -14.12 -2.41
N LEU A 54 7.46 -14.83 -3.50
CA LEU A 54 6.59 -14.35 -4.57
C LEU A 54 5.15 -14.19 -4.06
N VAL A 55 4.59 -15.20 -3.39
CA VAL A 55 3.22 -15.17 -2.85
C VAL A 55 3.07 -14.06 -1.82
N PHE A 56 3.99 -13.94 -0.86
CA PHE A 56 3.91 -12.90 0.16
C PHE A 56 4.12 -11.49 -0.41
N GLY A 57 5.15 -11.31 -1.24
CA GLY A 57 5.41 -10.03 -1.91
C GLY A 57 4.22 -9.59 -2.76
N PHE A 58 3.66 -10.51 -3.54
CA PHE A 58 2.49 -10.25 -4.37
C PHE A 58 1.23 -9.96 -3.55
N ALA A 59 0.94 -10.75 -2.51
CA ALA A 59 -0.26 -10.57 -1.68
C ALA A 59 -0.25 -9.23 -0.93
N VAL A 60 0.89 -8.83 -0.37
CA VAL A 60 1.05 -7.54 0.30
C VAL A 60 0.94 -6.40 -0.71
N LEU A 61 1.62 -6.50 -1.86
CA LEU A 61 1.54 -5.49 -2.91
C LEU A 61 0.10 -5.32 -3.43
N TRP A 62 -0.60 -6.42 -3.68
CA TRP A 62 -1.99 -6.43 -4.11
C TRP A 62 -2.90 -5.73 -3.10
N THR A 63 -2.76 -6.07 -1.82
CA THR A 63 -3.53 -5.48 -0.72
C THR A 63 -3.23 -3.98 -0.58
N TRP A 64 -1.95 -3.61 -0.67
CA TRP A 64 -1.48 -2.22 -0.58
C TRP A 64 -2.00 -1.36 -1.73
N ILE A 65 -1.92 -1.84 -2.98
CA ILE A 65 -2.47 -1.14 -4.14
C ILE A 65 -3.98 -0.97 -3.97
N ARG A 66 -4.70 -1.99 -3.51
CA ARG A 66 -6.14 -1.91 -3.28
C ARG A 66 -6.48 -0.88 -2.19
N PHE A 67 -5.66 -0.77 -1.16
CA PHE A 67 -5.80 0.25 -0.11
C PHE A 67 -5.49 1.66 -0.63
N MET A 68 -4.36 1.85 -1.31
CA MET A 68 -3.95 3.13 -1.92
C MET A 68 -4.97 3.64 -2.95
N ARG A 69 -5.68 2.74 -3.64
CA ARG A 69 -6.78 3.11 -4.55
C ARG A 69 -8.04 3.61 -3.81
N ARG A 70 -8.26 3.23 -2.55
CA ARG A 70 -9.43 3.67 -1.75
C ARG A 70 -9.14 4.92 -0.91
N LEU A 71 -7.88 5.13 -0.54
CA LEU A 71 -7.41 6.31 0.20
C LEU A 71 -7.87 7.67 -0.36
N PRO A 72 -7.74 7.97 -1.67
CA PRO A 72 -8.16 9.26 -2.21
C PRO A 72 -9.68 9.46 -2.14
N HIS A 73 -10.47 8.38 -2.26
CA HIS A 73 -11.93 8.45 -2.09
C HIS A 73 -12.33 8.78 -0.65
N LEU A 74 -11.68 8.15 0.33
CA LEU A 74 -11.92 8.44 1.75
C LEU A 74 -11.52 9.88 2.12
N LEU A 75 -10.39 10.35 1.58
CA LEU A 75 -9.94 11.73 1.78
C LEU A 75 -10.84 12.76 1.07
N SER A 76 -11.38 12.43 -0.11
CA SER A 76 -12.31 13.30 -0.84
C SER A 76 -13.63 13.50 -0.10
N HIS A 77 -14.12 12.50 0.63
CA HIS A 77 -15.35 12.61 1.42
C HIS A 77 -15.20 13.57 2.60
N HIS A 78 -13.99 13.65 3.18
CA HIS A 78 -13.63 14.66 4.19
C HIS A 78 -13.30 16.05 3.60
N MET A 79 -13.23 16.16 2.27
CA MET A 79 -13.04 17.41 1.54
C MET A 79 -14.33 17.92 0.88
N ALA A 80 -15.49 17.30 1.16
CA ALA A 80 -16.78 17.85 0.77
C ALA A 80 -16.86 19.32 1.24
N PRO A 81 -17.25 20.26 0.37
CA PRO A 81 -17.18 21.68 0.66
C PRO A 81 -17.90 21.94 1.97
N ARG A 82 -17.21 22.56 2.93
CA ARG A 82 -17.93 23.13 4.07
C ARG A 82 -18.83 24.19 3.45
N ALA A 83 -20.15 24.03 3.57
CA ALA A 83 -21.17 24.96 3.09
C ALA A 83 -20.93 26.43 3.50
N SER A 84 -19.99 26.68 4.42
CA SER A 84 -19.46 27.99 4.79
C SER A 84 -18.66 28.70 3.68
N GLU A 85 -17.92 28.00 2.81
CA GLU A 85 -17.18 28.65 1.71
C GLU A 85 -18.11 29.07 0.56
N GLU A 86 -19.17 28.30 0.29
CA GLU A 86 -20.22 28.70 -0.66
C GLU A 86 -20.99 29.93 -0.16
N HIS A 87 -21.39 29.98 1.12
CA HIS A 87 -22.06 31.17 1.67
C HIS A 87 -21.16 32.41 1.69
N ALA A 88 -19.87 32.26 1.97
CA ALA A 88 -18.92 33.38 1.93
C ALA A 88 -18.65 33.88 0.50
N ALA A 89 -18.61 32.97 -0.49
CA ALA A 89 -18.45 33.35 -1.89
C ALA A 89 -19.71 34.02 -2.46
N ILE A 90 -20.90 33.59 -2.05
CA ILE A 90 -22.17 34.22 -2.43
C ILE A 90 -22.31 35.60 -1.76
N ALA A 91 -21.98 35.73 -0.47
CA ALA A 91 -22.04 37.00 0.26
C ALA A 91 -20.95 38.03 -0.16
N ALA A 92 -19.90 37.60 -0.86
CA ALA A 92 -18.90 38.49 -1.45
C ALA A 92 -19.19 38.83 -2.93
N ALA A 93 -20.18 38.17 -3.53
CA ALA A 93 -20.66 38.43 -4.89
C ALA A 93 -21.91 39.33 -4.92
N ASP A 94 -22.60 39.48 -3.78
CA ASP A 94 -23.56 40.56 -3.47
C ASP A 94 -22.82 41.83 -3.00
#